data_AF-A0A2N0U220-F1
#
_entry.id   AF-A0A2N0U220-F1
#
_cell.length_a   1.000
_cell.length_b   1.000
_cell.length_c   1.000
_cell.angle_alpha   90.00
_cell.angle_beta   90.00
_cell.angle_gamma   90.00
#
_symmetry.space_group_name_H-M   'P 1'
#
loop_
_entity.id
_entity.type
_entity.pdbx_description
1 polymer ?
#
loop_
_entity_poly.entity_id
_entity_poly.type
_entity_poly.pdbx_seq_one_letter_code
_entity_poly.pdbx_strand_id
1 'polypeptide(L)'
;MKNLLIILLMFSGLWQMQSQHRDESHREKIKELKTAFFTQELNLDKQKAQKFWPIYNEYESELHELRKREHRDLPNLECISEDEAEEMLDEYVTIEKQDYVLKQRLFNDLKEIMTAQEIIKLHKLEDEFHKKLIKEYRSRKDRENQEEE
;
A
#
# COMPACT_ATOMS: atom_id res chain seq x y z
N MET A 1 26.75 2.11 -38.88
CA MET A 1 25.38 1.84 -38.40
C MET A 1 25.34 0.99 -37.13
N LYS A 2 26.23 0.00 -36.94
CA LYS A 2 26.30 -0.84 -35.72
C LYS A 2 26.56 -0.05 -34.43
N ASN A 3 27.37 1.02 -34.48
CA ASN A 3 27.66 1.87 -33.31
C ASN A 3 26.48 2.81 -32.95
N LEU A 4 25.64 3.17 -33.91
CA LEU A 4 24.42 3.98 -33.70
C LEU A 4 23.32 3.17 -33.02
N LEU A 5 23.21 1.88 -33.36
CA LEU A 5 22.33 0.93 -32.69
C LEU A 5 22.69 0.74 -31.21
N ILE A 6 23.99 0.68 -30.88
CA ILE A 6 24.45 0.54 -29.48
C ILE A 6 24.13 1.80 -28.66
N ILE A 7 24.28 2.99 -29.24
CA ILE A 7 23.94 4.27 -28.56
C ILE A 7 22.43 4.37 -28.33
N LEU A 8 21.61 3.95 -29.29
CA LEU A 8 20.14 3.91 -29.16
C LEU A 8 19.69 2.95 -28.04
N LEU A 9 20.35 1.79 -27.92
CA LEU A 9 20.06 0.77 -26.90
C LEU A 9 20.53 1.18 -25.49
N MET A 10 21.56 2.01 -25.38
CA MET A 10 21.95 2.61 -24.09
C MET A 10 21.02 3.74 -23.65
N PHE A 11 20.46 4.52 -24.58
CA PHE A 11 19.53 5.61 -24.25
C PHE A 11 18.16 5.11 -23.77
N SER A 12 17.69 3.94 -24.23
CA SER A 12 16.41 3.38 -23.75
C SER A 12 16.45 2.89 -22.29
N GLY A 13 17.63 2.51 -21.78
CA GLY A 13 17.80 2.07 -20.39
C GLY A 13 17.64 3.20 -19.35
N LEU A 14 17.93 4.45 -19.73
CA LEU A 14 17.84 5.61 -18.84
C LEU A 14 16.39 6.00 -18.52
N TRP A 15 15.45 5.69 -19.41
CA TRP A 15 14.02 5.99 -19.18
C TRP A 15 13.35 4.99 -18.23
N GLN A 16 13.79 3.72 -18.21
CA GLN A 16 13.24 2.72 -17.28
C GLN A 16 13.72 2.90 -15.84
N MET A 17 14.94 3.42 -15.61
CA MET A 17 15.39 3.77 -14.26
C MET A 17 14.63 4.97 -13.67
N GLN A 18 14.14 5.89 -14.50
CA GLN A 18 13.47 7.10 -14.02
C GLN A 18 12.02 6.85 -13.57
N SER A 19 11.33 5.84 -14.12
CA SER A 19 9.97 5.47 -13.69
C SER A 19 9.98 4.77 -12.33
N GLN A 20 10.89 3.80 -12.13
CA GLN A 20 10.98 3.05 -10.88
C GLN A 20 11.34 3.93 -9.67
N HIS A 21 12.22 4.93 -9.88
CA HIS A 21 12.64 5.83 -8.81
C HIS A 21 11.53 6.82 -8.37
N ARG A 22 10.57 7.16 -9.25
CA ARG A 22 9.46 8.05 -8.91
C ARG A 22 8.43 7.36 -8.01
N ASP A 23 8.10 6.10 -8.30
CA ASP A 23 7.12 5.34 -7.53
C ASP A 23 7.62 5.03 -6.11
N GLU A 24 8.91 4.69 -5.98
CA GLU A 24 9.53 4.43 -4.68
C GLU A 24 9.56 5.69 -3.80
N SER A 25 9.97 6.83 -4.35
CA SER A 25 9.97 8.12 -3.64
C SER A 25 8.56 8.55 -3.19
N HIS A 26 7.53 8.28 -4.01
CA HIS A 26 6.16 8.58 -3.65
C HIS A 26 5.67 7.71 -2.48
N ARG A 27 5.97 6.41 -2.52
CA ARG A 27 5.63 5.46 -1.47
C ARG A 27 6.30 5.82 -0.14
N GLU A 28 7.57 6.21 -0.18
CA GLU A 28 8.31 6.64 1.01
C GLU A 28 7.66 7.89 1.63
N LYS A 29 7.30 8.88 0.82
CA LYS A 29 6.60 10.08 1.28
C LYS A 29 5.24 9.77 1.93
N ILE A 30 4.47 8.83 1.37
CA ILE A 30 3.22 8.37 1.99
C ILE A 30 3.49 7.73 3.36
N LYS A 31 4.54 6.89 3.46
CA LYS A 31 4.93 6.24 4.71
C LYS A 31 5.33 7.26 5.78
N GLU A 32 6.09 8.28 5.42
CA GLU A 32 6.45 9.39 6.33
C GLU A 32 5.21 10.13 6.83
N LEU A 33 4.30 10.50 5.92
CA LEU A 33 3.04 11.17 6.28
C LEU A 33 2.18 10.31 7.21
N LYS A 34 2.09 9.00 6.94
CA LYS A 34 1.36 8.05 7.79
C LYS A 34 2.00 7.96 9.17
N THR A 35 3.34 7.89 9.22
CA THR A 35 4.12 7.84 10.45
C THR A 35 3.88 9.07 11.32
N ALA A 36 3.96 10.27 10.73
CA ALA A 36 3.68 11.51 11.43
C ALA A 36 2.23 11.59 11.91
N PHE A 37 1.27 11.25 11.04
CA PHE A 37 -0.16 11.29 11.36
C PHE A 37 -0.51 10.36 12.53
N PHE A 38 -0.05 9.11 12.50
CA PHE A 38 -0.36 8.15 13.56
C PHE A 38 0.37 8.46 14.86
N THR A 39 1.63 8.88 14.79
CA THR A 39 2.38 9.30 15.99
C THR A 39 1.66 10.43 16.72
N GLN A 40 1.19 11.43 15.97
CA GLN A 40 0.45 12.56 16.52
C GLN A 40 -0.92 12.13 17.06
N GLU A 41 -1.73 11.44 16.26
CA GLU A 41 -3.11 11.13 16.63
C GLU A 41 -3.21 10.08 17.74
N LEU A 42 -2.29 9.13 17.82
CA LEU A 42 -2.24 8.13 18.89
C LEU A 42 -1.42 8.60 20.11
N ASN A 43 -0.84 9.80 20.06
CA ASN A 43 0.05 10.32 21.11
C ASN A 43 1.17 9.32 21.45
N LEU A 44 1.83 8.76 20.44
CA LEU A 44 2.90 7.79 20.65
C LEU A 44 4.15 8.50 21.18
N ASP A 45 4.38 8.39 22.48
CA ASP A 45 5.67 8.80 23.06
C ASP A 45 6.82 7.90 22.56
N LYS A 46 8.06 8.28 22.88
CA LYS A 46 9.24 7.53 22.42
C LYS A 46 9.24 6.06 22.81
N GLN A 47 8.73 5.72 24.00
CA GLN A 47 8.72 4.34 24.50
C GLN A 47 7.63 3.51 23.83
N LYS A 48 6.42 4.06 23.69
CA LYS A 48 5.31 3.42 22.96
C LYS A 48 5.63 3.27 21.48
N ALA A 49 6.18 4.30 20.84
CA ALA A 49 6.55 4.27 19.42
C ALA A 49 7.57 3.16 19.10
N GLN A 50 8.57 2.96 19.96
CA GLN A 50 9.56 1.89 19.80
C GLN A 50 8.95 0.48 19.79
N LYS A 51 7.83 0.28 20.49
CA LYS A 51 7.11 -1.00 20.52
C LYS A 51 6.05 -1.09 19.42
N PHE A 52 5.38 0.02 19.12
CA PHE A 52 4.29 0.08 18.14
C PHE A 52 4.77 -0.15 16.70
N TRP A 53 5.82 0.58 16.28
CA TRP A 53 6.22 0.58 14.87
C TRP A 53 6.66 -0.78 14.34
N PRO A 54 7.40 -1.63 15.07
CA PRO A 54 7.71 -2.98 14.61
C PRO A 54 6.46 -3.80 14.29
N ILE A 55 5.48 -3.83 15.21
CA ILE A 55 4.21 -4.57 15.04
C ILE A 55 3.43 -4.04 13.84
N TYR A 56 3.27 -2.71 13.77
CA TYR A 56 2.47 -2.09 12.73
C TYR A 56 3.11 -2.20 11.34
N ASN A 57 4.44 -2.06 11.25
CA ASN A 57 5.16 -2.19 9.98
C ASN A 57 5.14 -3.62 9.44
N GLU A 58 5.20 -4.62 10.30
CA GLU A 58 5.06 -6.02 9.91
C GLU A 58 3.67 -6.28 9.33
N TYR A 59 2.62 -5.88 10.06
CA TYR A 59 1.24 -5.96 9.57
C TYR A 59 1.04 -5.26 8.22
N GLU A 60 1.53 -4.02 8.08
CA GLU A 60 1.42 -3.26 6.83
C GLU A 60 2.16 -3.93 5.67
N SER A 61 3.32 -4.53 5.92
CA SER A 61 4.07 -5.26 4.91
C SER A 61 3.31 -6.49 4.43
N GLU A 62 2.77 -7.30 5.36
CA GLU A 62 2.00 -8.50 5.03
C GLU A 62 0.68 -8.13 4.31
N LEU A 63 0.00 -7.08 4.78
CA LEU A 63 -1.21 -6.55 4.16
C LEU A 63 -0.95 -6.00 2.76
N HIS A 64 0.21 -5.39 2.52
CA HIS A 64 0.59 -4.91 1.20
C HIS A 64 0.75 -6.05 0.20
N GLU A 65 1.46 -7.12 0.58
CA GLU A 65 1.61 -8.32 -0.26
C GLU A 65 0.26 -9.01 -0.51
N LEU A 66 -0.62 -9.00 0.48
CA LEU A 66 -1.98 -9.54 0.33
C LEU A 66 -2.80 -8.74 -0.68
N ARG A 67 -2.84 -7.41 -0.57
CA ARG A 67 -3.55 -6.52 -1.50
C ARG A 67 -2.98 -6.58 -2.92
N LYS A 68 -1.67 -6.81 -3.07
CA LYS A 68 -1.05 -6.99 -4.38
C LYS A 68 -1.58 -8.23 -5.09
N ARG A 69 -1.87 -9.31 -4.36
CA ARG A 69 -2.51 -10.51 -4.92
C ARG A 69 -3.99 -10.28 -5.22
N GLU A 70 -4.69 -9.56 -4.35
CA GLU A 70 -6.10 -9.21 -4.51
C GLU A 70 -6.35 -8.34 -5.75
N HIS A 71 -5.47 -7.36 -5.99
CA HIS A 71 -5.56 -6.42 -7.12
C HIS A 71 -4.71 -6.84 -8.32
N ARG A 72 -4.41 -8.13 -8.48
CA ARG A 72 -3.78 -8.62 -9.70
C ARG A 72 -4.69 -8.32 -10.90
N ASP A 73 -4.09 -7.98 -12.03
CA ASP A 73 -4.85 -7.80 -13.27
C ASP A 73 -5.62 -9.08 -13.58
N LEU A 74 -6.94 -8.94 -13.77
CA LEU A 74 -7.76 -10.07 -14.15
C LEU A 74 -7.54 -10.37 -15.64
N PRO A 75 -7.38 -11.65 -16.01
CA PRO A 75 -7.38 -12.03 -17.42
C PRO A 75 -8.74 -11.69 -18.05
N ASN A 76 -8.80 -11.68 -19.38
CA ASN A 76 -10.09 -11.57 -20.05
C ASN A 76 -10.98 -12.74 -19.61
N LEU A 77 -12.08 -12.44 -18.93
CA LEU A 77 -13.00 -13.44 -18.36
C LEU A 77 -13.67 -14.29 -19.44
N GLU A 78 -13.73 -13.81 -20.68
CA GLU A 78 -14.23 -14.60 -21.83
C GLU A 78 -13.21 -15.63 -22.33
N CYS A 79 -11.98 -15.61 -21.81
CA CYS A 79 -10.87 -16.48 -22.24
C CYS A 79 -10.39 -17.45 -21.16
N ILE A 80 -11.01 -17.47 -19.98
CA ILE A 80 -10.67 -18.42 -18.90
C ILE A 80 -11.60 -19.64 -18.94
N SER A 81 -11.05 -20.78 -18.52
CA SER A 81 -11.80 -22.00 -18.25
C SER A 81 -12.56 -21.94 -16.92
N GLU A 82 -13.51 -22.85 -16.74
CA GLU A 82 -14.23 -22.99 -15.45
C GLU A 82 -13.26 -23.33 -14.31
N ASP A 83 -12.28 -24.22 -14.56
CA ASP A 83 -11.27 -24.60 -13.56
C ASP A 83 -10.42 -23.37 -13.12
N GLU A 84 -10.02 -22.51 -14.07
CA GLU A 84 -9.30 -21.26 -13.75
C GLU A 84 -10.19 -20.27 -12.96
N ALA A 85 -11.49 -20.22 -13.26
CA ALA A 85 -12.43 -19.39 -12.51
C ALA A 85 -12.62 -19.91 -11.08
N GLU A 86 -12.68 -21.22 -10.88
CA GLU A 86 -12.76 -21.85 -9.55
C GLU A 86 -11.49 -21.56 -8.72
N GLU A 87 -10.31 -21.66 -9.32
CA GLU A 87 -9.05 -21.27 -8.66
C GLU A 87 -9.04 -19.80 -8.25
N MET A 88 -9.61 -18.90 -9.06
CA MET A 88 -9.73 -17.49 -8.71
C MET A 88 -10.69 -17.26 -7.53
N LEU A 89 -11.82 -17.97 -7.48
CA LEU A 89 -12.75 -17.92 -6.35
C LEU A 89 -12.08 -18.41 -5.06
N ASP A 90 -11.32 -19.50 -5.14
CA ASP A 90 -10.57 -20.02 -4.00
C ASP A 90 -9.49 -19.05 -3.52
N GLU A 91 -8.80 -18.35 -4.42
CA GLU A 91 -7.84 -17.32 -4.04
C GLU A 91 -8.52 -16.12 -3.37
N TYR A 92 -9.68 -15.66 -3.85
CA TYR A 92 -10.44 -14.60 -3.17
C TYR A 92 -10.77 -14.98 -1.72
N VAL A 93 -11.32 -16.18 -1.50
CA VAL A 93 -11.64 -16.67 -0.15
C VAL A 93 -10.38 -16.83 0.70
N THR A 94 -9.28 -17.28 0.09
CA THR A 94 -7.99 -17.42 0.78
C THR A 94 -7.44 -16.08 1.23
N ILE A 95 -7.53 -15.06 0.38
CA ILE A 95 -7.12 -13.69 0.69
C ILE A 95 -7.93 -13.13 1.87
N GLU A 96 -9.25 -13.26 1.84
CA GLU A 96 -10.12 -12.80 2.95
C GLU A 96 -9.77 -13.48 4.28
N LYS A 97 -9.53 -14.80 4.27
CA LYS A 97 -9.10 -15.55 5.46
C LYS A 97 -7.77 -15.02 6.00
N GLN A 98 -6.82 -14.74 5.11
CA GLN A 98 -5.52 -14.22 5.51
C GLN A 98 -5.62 -12.81 6.08
N ASP A 99 -6.41 -11.92 5.48
CA ASP A 99 -6.66 -10.57 6.02
C ASP A 99 -7.24 -10.63 7.43
N TYR A 100 -8.21 -11.53 7.66
CA TYR A 100 -8.77 -11.76 8.99
C TYR A 100 -7.71 -12.19 10.01
N VAL A 101 -6.86 -13.15 9.65
CA VAL A 101 -5.78 -13.65 10.52
C VAL A 101 -4.75 -12.54 10.81
N LEU A 102 -4.40 -11.73 9.81
CA LEU A 102 -3.51 -10.57 9.98
C LEU A 102 -4.08 -9.56 10.98
N LYS A 103 -5.36 -9.19 10.82
CA LYS A 103 -6.05 -8.28 11.74
C LYS A 103 -6.13 -8.84 13.16
N GLN A 104 -6.42 -10.13 13.30
CA GLN A 104 -6.46 -10.79 14.61
C GLN A 104 -5.09 -10.72 15.30
N ARG A 105 -4.01 -11.03 14.57
CA ARG A 105 -2.63 -10.94 15.08
C ARG A 105 -2.29 -9.52 15.50
N LEU A 106 -2.49 -8.54 14.63
CA LEU A 106 -2.28 -7.12 14.92
C LEU A 106 -2.97 -6.70 16.23
N PHE A 107 -4.24 -7.04 16.40
CA PHE A 107 -4.98 -6.64 17.60
C PHE A 107 -4.51 -7.36 18.86
N ASN A 108 -4.05 -8.61 18.75
CA ASN A 108 -3.49 -9.32 19.89
C ASN A 108 -2.15 -8.72 20.32
N ASP A 109 -1.26 -8.48 19.37
CA ASP A 109 0.08 -7.94 19.63
C ASP A 109 -0.01 -6.50 20.17
N LEU A 110 -0.91 -5.67 19.62
CA LEU A 110 -1.12 -4.31 20.10
C LEU A 110 -1.73 -4.25 21.50
N LYS A 111 -2.55 -5.24 21.91
CA LYS A 111 -3.13 -5.28 23.27
C LYS A 111 -2.06 -5.43 24.36
N GLU A 112 -0.87 -5.93 24.03
CA GLU A 112 0.24 -6.03 24.97
C GLU A 112 0.84 -4.66 25.33
N ILE A 113 0.62 -3.64 24.48
CA ILE A 113 1.28 -2.33 24.60
C ILE A 113 0.31 -1.14 24.62
N MET A 114 -0.95 -1.35 24.22
CA MET A 114 -1.97 -0.31 24.06
C MET A 114 -3.35 -0.83 24.49
N THR A 115 -4.22 0.08 24.90
CA THR A 115 -5.61 -0.22 25.28
C THR A 115 -6.48 -0.54 24.07
N ALA A 116 -7.57 -1.29 24.29
CA ALA A 116 -8.54 -1.56 23.24
C ALA A 116 -9.13 -0.28 22.62
N GLN A 117 -9.30 0.79 23.41
CA GLN A 117 -9.77 2.09 22.89
C GLN A 117 -8.76 2.72 21.92
N GLU A 118 -7.46 2.68 22.24
CA GLU A 118 -6.42 3.16 21.35
C GLU A 118 -6.33 2.32 20.05
N ILE A 119 -6.56 1.01 20.14
CA ILE A 119 -6.57 0.11 18.95
C ILE A 119 -7.77 0.42 18.05
N ILE A 120 -8.96 0.61 18.61
CA ILE A 120 -10.13 1.04 17.82
C ILE A 120 -9.89 2.43 17.20
N LYS A 121 -9.20 3.33 17.92
CA LYS A 121 -8.80 4.62 17.37
C LYS A 121 -7.85 4.44 16.18
N LEU A 122 -6.83 3.59 16.28
CA LEU A 122 -5.92 3.27 15.17
C LEU A 122 -6.71 2.82 13.94
N HIS A 123 -7.65 1.89 14.10
CA HIS A 123 -8.47 1.40 12.98
C HIS A 123 -9.23 2.54 12.28
N LYS A 124 -9.82 3.47 13.04
CA LYS A 124 -10.47 4.66 12.47
C LYS A 124 -9.49 5.59 11.76
N LEU A 125 -8.29 5.76 12.32
CA LEU A 125 -7.24 6.61 11.73
C LEU A 125 -6.73 6.05 10.39
N GLU A 126 -6.69 4.74 10.22
CA GLU A 126 -6.38 4.13 8.91
C GLU A 126 -7.35 4.58 7.83
N ASP A 127 -8.66 4.50 8.09
CA ASP A 127 -9.70 4.95 7.16
C ASP A 127 -9.60 6.45 6.87
N GLU A 128 -9.39 7.26 7.91
CA GLU A 128 -9.25 8.71 7.76
C GLU A 128 -8.02 9.08 6.94
N PHE A 129 -6.90 8.38 7.15
CA PHE A 129 -5.68 8.59 6.37
C PHE A 129 -5.89 8.24 4.90
N HIS A 130 -6.50 7.08 4.60
CA HIS A 130 -6.83 6.71 3.21
C HIS A 130 -7.75 7.72 2.54
N LYS A 131 -8.80 8.20 3.23
CA LYS A 131 -9.70 9.24 2.72
C LYS A 131 -8.96 10.55 2.42
N LYS A 132 -8.05 10.96 3.30
CA LYS A 132 -7.21 12.15 3.10
C LYS A 132 -6.29 11.99 1.88
N LEU A 133 -5.64 10.84 1.71
CA LEU A 133 -4.79 10.55 0.56
C LEU A 133 -5.58 10.59 -0.76
N ILE A 134 -6.74 9.94 -0.82
CA ILE A 134 -7.59 9.93 -2.03
C ILE A 134 -8.05 11.34 -2.38
N LYS A 135 -8.45 12.13 -1.37
CA LYS A 135 -8.86 13.53 -1.59
C LYS A 135 -7.72 14.36 -2.16
N GLU A 136 -6.53 14.28 -1.56
CA GLU A 136 -5.35 15.01 -2.02
C GLU A 136 -4.95 14.60 -3.45
N TYR A 137 -4.97 13.31 -3.75
CA TYR A 137 -4.69 12.81 -5.10
C TYR A 137 -5.66 13.38 -6.15
N ARG A 138 -6.97 13.36 -5.86
CA ARG A 138 -8.00 13.94 -6.75
C ARG A 138 -7.81 15.45 -6.93
N SER A 139 -7.59 16.17 -5.84
CA SER A 139 -7.39 17.63 -5.89
C SER A 139 -6.15 18.05 -6.67
N ARG A 140 -5.08 17.24 -6.69
CA ARG A 140 -3.90 17.50 -7.53
C ARG A 140 -4.22 17.32 -9.01
N LYS A 141 -4.87 16.21 -9.36
CA LYS A 141 -5.29 15.92 -10.73
C LYS A 141 -6.21 17.02 -11.29
N ASP A 142 -7.14 17.52 -10.48
CA ASP A 142 -8.04 18.60 -10.88
C ASP A 142 -7.30 19.92 -11.16
N ARG A 143 -6.23 20.22 -10.40
CA ARG A 143 -5.39 21.41 -10.62
C ARG A 143 -4.55 21.29 -11.89
N GLU A 144 -3.96 20.12 -12.12
CA GLU A 144 -3.19 19.83 -13.34
C GLU A 144 -4.05 20.03 -14.59
N ASN A 145 -5.29 19.51 -14.58
CA ASN A 145 -6.23 19.70 -15.70
C ASN A 145 -6.63 21.17 -15.92
N GLN A 146 -6.69 22.00 -14.86
CA GLN A 146 -7.03 23.42 -14.96
C GLN A 146 -5.87 24.30 -15.44
N GLU A 147 -4.63 23.85 -15.28
CA GLU A 147 -3.43 24.55 -15.77
C GLU A 147 -3.11 24.23 -17.24
N GLU A 148 -3.68 23.14 -17.78
CA GLU A 148 -3.55 22.73 -19.18
C GLU A 148 -4.62 23.33 -20.11
N GLU A 149 -5.70 23.92 -19.57
CA GLU A 149 -6.76 24.65 -20.30
C GLU A 149 -6.49 26.16 -20.40
#